data_AF-W1J6C4-F1
#
_entry.id   AF-W1J6C4-F1
#
_cell.length_a   1.000
_cell.length_b   1.000
_cell.length_c   1.000
_cell.angle_alpha   90.00
_cell.angle_beta   90.00
_cell.angle_gamma   90.00
#
_symmetry.space_group_name_H-M   'P 1'
#
loop_
_entity.id
_entity.type
_entity.pdbx_description
1 polymer ?
#
loop_
_entity_poly.entity_id
_entity_poly.type
_entity_poly.pdbx_seq_one_letter_code
_entity_poly.pdbx_strand_id
1 'polypeptide(L)'
;MSKLYQGMSQEEFDGGYFYATELKAFAKTLGITVGNLKKNELELHIKAHLFGYSGELPVAVPNRKNSAARDLLTLDTLVVNYVSDKKTKSFLLAAVEQQFGPLADKSGQWYWLNHWRKQCIGEGKTITYGDLVAHLASLKKKPGRLPQIPSARMNNFISDYLSDSENQGSGKNEALKAWYELKESALPKTYQAYKNAQALLAK
;
A
#
# COMPACT_ATOMS: atom_id res chain seq x y z
N MET A 1 -5.11 -18.00 11.68
CA MET A 1 -4.29 -16.81 11.32
C MET A 1 -2.81 -17.09 11.60
N SER A 2 -1.91 -16.71 10.69
CA SER A 2 -0.46 -16.87 10.85
C SER A 2 0.05 -16.06 12.05
N LYS A 3 0.86 -16.68 12.91
CA LYS A 3 1.46 -16.03 14.08
C LYS A 3 2.87 -15.54 13.73
N LEU A 4 3.26 -14.35 14.22
CA LEU A 4 4.64 -13.88 14.14
C LEU A 4 5.49 -14.53 15.23
N TYR A 5 6.66 -15.07 14.87
CA TYR A 5 7.62 -15.66 15.80
C TYR A 5 9.06 -15.53 15.30
N GLN A 6 10.02 -15.57 16.23
CA GLN A 6 11.44 -15.59 15.91
C GLN A 6 11.80 -16.93 15.26
N GLY A 7 12.53 -16.91 14.15
CA GLY A 7 12.92 -18.11 13.40
C GLY A 7 11.92 -18.59 12.34
N MET A 8 10.85 -17.84 12.08
CA MET A 8 10.00 -18.09 10.90
C MET A 8 10.79 -17.90 9.60
N SER A 9 10.42 -18.56 8.51
CA SER A 9 11.05 -18.37 7.21
C SER A 9 10.60 -17.05 6.55
N GLN A 10 11.36 -16.58 5.55
CA GLN A 10 10.96 -15.41 4.78
C GLN A 10 9.67 -15.68 4.00
N GLU A 11 9.50 -16.88 3.46
CA GLU A 11 8.30 -17.32 2.74
C GLU A 11 7.07 -17.33 3.64
N GLU A 12 7.20 -17.79 4.89
CA GLU A 12 6.12 -17.76 5.88
C GLU A 12 5.70 -16.32 6.20
N PHE A 13 6.68 -15.41 6.33
CA PHE A 13 6.42 -14.00 6.59
C PHE A 13 5.76 -13.31 5.38
N ASP A 14 6.25 -13.57 4.18
CA ASP A 14 5.73 -12.99 2.95
C ASP A 14 4.32 -13.51 2.62
N GLY A 15 4.09 -14.80 2.87
CA GLY A 15 2.80 -15.45 2.73
C GLY A 15 1.78 -15.04 3.79
N GLY A 16 2.20 -14.59 4.98
CA GLY A 16 1.30 -14.26 6.10
C GLY A 16 0.53 -12.95 5.95
N TYR A 17 -0.62 -12.83 6.61
CA TYR A 17 -1.36 -11.57 6.71
C TYR A 17 -1.35 -11.06 8.16
N PHE A 18 -0.56 -10.01 8.40
CA PHE A 18 -0.41 -9.41 9.73
C PHE A 18 -1.03 -8.02 9.79
N TYR A 19 -1.69 -7.70 10.89
CA TYR A 19 -2.13 -6.35 11.18
C TYR A 19 -0.94 -5.47 11.59
N ALA A 20 -1.11 -4.15 11.41
CA ALA A 20 -0.07 -3.20 11.81
C ALA A 20 0.23 -3.29 13.31
N THR A 21 -0.76 -3.55 14.16
CA THR A 21 -0.60 -3.73 15.60
C THR A 21 0.26 -4.95 15.95
N GLU A 22 0.05 -6.07 15.27
CA GLU A 22 0.83 -7.30 15.45
C GLU A 22 2.28 -7.10 15.04
N LEU A 23 2.51 -6.49 13.87
CA LEU A 23 3.86 -6.16 13.39
C LEU A 23 4.58 -5.22 14.37
N LYS A 24 3.87 -4.24 14.94
CA LYS A 24 4.42 -3.32 15.94
C LYS A 24 4.79 -4.04 17.24
N ALA A 25 3.95 -4.93 17.72
CA ALA A 25 4.23 -5.71 18.92
C ALA A 25 5.46 -6.61 18.70
N PHE A 26 5.51 -7.29 17.56
CA PHE A 26 6.62 -8.18 17.21
C PHE A 26 7.93 -7.41 17.00
N ALA A 27 7.91 -6.28 16.28
CA ALA A 27 9.08 -5.43 16.11
C ALA A 27 9.69 -5.00 17.45
N LYS A 28 8.86 -4.69 18.47
CA LYS A 28 9.36 -4.38 19.82
C LYS A 28 10.09 -5.57 20.46
N THR A 29 9.61 -6.80 20.26
CA THR A 29 10.29 -8.00 20.78
C THR A 29 11.64 -8.27 20.09
N LEU A 30 11.85 -7.71 18.90
CA LEU A 30 13.12 -7.74 18.16
C LEU A 30 14.03 -6.54 18.48
N GLY A 31 13.62 -5.65 19.39
CA GLY A 31 14.36 -4.41 19.68
C GLY A 31 14.29 -3.35 18.56
N ILE A 32 13.40 -3.50 17.57
CA ILE A 32 13.23 -2.53 16.48
C ILE A 32 12.45 -1.32 16.98
N THR A 33 13.00 -0.13 16.75
CA THR A 33 12.30 1.13 17.03
C THR A 33 11.18 1.35 16.01
N VAL A 34 9.93 1.25 16.47
CA VAL A 34 8.75 1.35 15.60
C VAL A 34 8.44 2.79 15.15
N GLY A 35 8.59 3.77 16.04
CA GLY A 35 8.25 5.17 15.79
C GLY A 35 6.92 5.37 15.03
N ASN A 36 6.96 6.16 13.96
CA ASN A 36 5.84 6.43 13.04
C ASN A 36 5.90 5.59 11.76
N LEU A 37 6.65 4.47 11.75
CA LEU A 37 6.74 3.60 10.59
C LEU A 37 5.36 3.05 10.21
N LYS A 38 5.05 3.10 8.91
CA LYS A 38 3.87 2.47 8.33
C LYS A 38 4.06 0.96 8.28
N LYS A 39 2.96 0.23 8.08
CA LYS A 39 2.95 -1.23 8.00
C LYS A 39 4.03 -1.80 7.05
N ASN A 40 4.08 -1.33 5.80
CA ASN A 40 5.09 -1.77 4.83
C ASN A 40 6.52 -1.40 5.22
N GLU A 41 6.71 -0.21 5.81
CA GLU A 41 8.02 0.24 6.27
C GLU A 41 8.50 -0.68 7.40
N LEU A 42 7.62 -0.98 8.35
CA LEU A 42 7.89 -1.89 9.46
C LEU A 42 8.15 -3.34 9.01
N GLU A 43 7.43 -3.84 8.00
CA GLU A 43 7.70 -5.15 7.40
C GLU A 43 9.14 -5.21 6.84
N LEU A 44 9.65 -4.14 6.21
CA LEU A 44 11.04 -4.10 5.72
C LEU A 44 12.07 -4.12 6.86
N HIS A 45 11.82 -3.39 7.95
CA HIS A 45 12.69 -3.43 9.13
C HIS A 45 12.73 -4.83 9.77
N ILE A 46 11.57 -5.49 9.89
CA ILE A 46 11.49 -6.87 10.41
C ILE A 46 12.24 -7.83 9.48
N LYS A 47 12.06 -7.70 8.16
CA LYS A 47 12.79 -8.53 7.18
C LYS A 47 14.29 -8.33 7.24
N ALA A 48 14.76 -7.10 7.41
CA ALA A 48 16.19 -6.84 7.58
C ALA A 48 16.75 -7.51 8.83
N HIS A 49 16.00 -7.43 9.93
CA HIS A 49 16.41 -8.04 11.19
C HIS A 49 16.42 -9.58 11.14
N LEU A 50 15.41 -10.21 10.54
CA LEU A 50 15.26 -11.66 10.56
C LEU A 50 15.94 -12.38 9.38
N PHE A 51 16.00 -11.75 8.21
CA PHE A 51 16.39 -12.39 6.95
C PHE A 51 17.61 -11.74 6.28
N GLY A 52 18.19 -10.70 6.88
CA GLY A 52 19.40 -10.06 6.36
C GLY A 52 19.21 -9.19 5.12
N TYR A 53 18.06 -8.51 4.99
CA TYR A 53 17.87 -7.48 3.94
C TYR A 53 18.91 -6.36 4.07
N SER A 54 19.70 -6.15 3.01
CA SER A 54 20.85 -5.23 2.97
C SER A 54 20.59 -3.90 2.27
N GLY A 55 19.35 -3.61 1.86
CA GLY A 55 18.98 -2.33 1.26
C GLY A 55 18.80 -1.21 2.29
N GLU A 56 18.74 0.03 1.81
CA GLU A 56 18.40 1.17 2.67
C GLU A 56 17.01 0.99 3.28
N LEU A 57 16.95 1.09 4.62
CA LEU A 57 15.70 0.95 5.34
C LEU A 57 14.91 2.25 5.31
N PRO A 58 13.57 2.18 5.11
CA PRO A 58 12.75 3.37 5.09
C PRO A 58 12.74 4.05 6.45
N VAL A 59 12.91 5.37 6.43
CA VAL A 59 12.75 6.24 7.61
C VAL A 59 11.32 6.76 7.66
N ALA A 60 10.78 6.90 8.87
CA ALA A 60 9.44 7.41 9.09
C ALA A 60 9.35 8.90 8.70
N VAL A 61 8.90 9.19 7.48
CA VAL A 61 8.56 10.56 7.06
C VAL A 61 7.16 10.93 7.59
N PRO A 62 7.04 11.92 8.49
CA PRO A 62 5.75 12.35 9.01
C PRO A 62 4.93 13.05 7.92
N ASN A 63 3.60 12.99 8.03
CA ASN A 63 2.73 13.72 7.11
C ASN A 63 2.74 15.23 7.36
N ARG A 64 3.08 15.64 8.58
CA ARG A 64 3.09 17.02 9.03
C ARG A 64 4.44 17.31 9.67
N LYS A 65 5.08 18.41 9.28
CA LYS A 65 6.35 18.85 9.90
C LYS A 65 6.12 19.45 11.28
N ASN A 66 4.95 20.02 11.54
CA ASN A 66 4.61 20.62 12.83
C ASN A 66 3.11 20.47 13.17
N SER A 67 2.72 20.96 14.34
CA SER A 67 1.32 20.99 14.79
C SER A 67 0.49 22.11 14.15
N ALA A 68 1.06 22.92 13.24
CA ALA A 68 0.38 24.04 12.60
C ALA A 68 -0.77 23.59 11.69
N ALA A 69 -1.60 24.54 11.25
CA ALA A 69 -2.72 24.27 10.36
C ALA A 69 -2.30 23.44 9.14
N ARG A 70 -3.28 22.70 8.59
CA ARG A 70 -3.10 22.00 7.32
C ARG A 70 -2.73 22.98 6.20
N ASP A 71 -2.09 22.45 5.17
CA ASP A 71 -1.77 23.23 3.97
C ASP A 71 -3.04 23.77 3.30
N LEU A 72 -2.92 24.96 2.69
CA LEU A 72 -3.91 25.46 1.77
C LEU A 72 -3.95 24.57 0.52
N LEU A 73 -5.14 24.33 -0.02
CA LEU A 73 -5.32 23.50 -1.21
C LEU A 73 -5.33 24.39 -2.47
N THR A 74 -4.14 24.82 -2.91
CA THR A 74 -3.88 25.46 -4.21
C THR A 74 -2.68 24.82 -4.87
N LEU A 75 -2.56 24.92 -6.20
CA LEU A 75 -1.49 24.27 -6.94
C LEU A 75 -0.10 24.71 -6.48
N ASP A 76 0.09 26.00 -6.17
CA ASP A 76 1.39 26.57 -5.78
C ASP A 76 1.73 26.36 -4.30
N THR A 77 0.80 25.81 -3.50
CA THR A 77 1.07 25.59 -2.08
C THR A 77 2.08 24.46 -1.91
N LEU A 78 3.11 24.72 -1.09
CA LEU A 78 4.08 23.70 -0.67
C LEU A 78 3.41 22.61 0.18
N VAL A 79 3.81 21.37 -0.04
CA VAL A 79 3.35 20.21 0.74
C VAL A 79 4.18 20.12 2.01
N VAL A 80 3.62 20.58 3.14
CA VAL A 80 4.31 20.66 4.43
C VAL A 80 3.52 19.95 5.53
N ASN A 81 2.23 20.27 5.65
CA ASN A 81 1.27 19.74 6.59
C ASN A 81 0.13 19.02 5.86
N TYR A 82 0.53 18.02 5.07
CA TYR A 82 -0.36 17.23 4.24
C TYR A 82 -1.34 16.38 5.06
N VAL A 83 -2.60 16.39 4.64
CA VAL A 83 -3.67 15.57 5.25
C VAL A 83 -4.36 14.76 4.15
N SER A 84 -4.31 13.43 4.25
CA SER A 84 -4.86 12.51 3.24
C SER A 84 -6.37 12.24 3.45
N ASP A 85 -7.17 13.29 3.48
CA ASP A 85 -8.62 13.21 3.71
C ASP A 85 -9.43 13.33 2.41
N LYS A 86 -10.76 13.22 2.54
CA LYS A 86 -11.69 13.39 1.42
C LYS A 86 -11.51 14.75 0.73
N LYS A 87 -11.34 15.83 1.51
CA LYS A 87 -11.15 17.19 0.98
C LYS A 87 -9.94 17.27 0.06
N THR A 88 -8.79 16.76 0.50
CA THR A 88 -7.56 16.76 -0.32
C THR A 88 -7.70 15.89 -1.56
N LYS A 89 -8.29 14.71 -1.43
CA LYS A 89 -8.51 13.81 -2.58
C LYS A 89 -9.42 14.44 -3.63
N SER A 90 -10.52 15.07 -3.21
CA SER A 90 -11.44 15.78 -4.09
C SER A 90 -10.74 16.93 -4.82
N PHE A 91 -9.94 17.73 -4.11
CA PHE A 91 -9.14 18.78 -4.73
C PHE A 91 -8.18 18.23 -5.80
N LEU A 92 -7.41 17.18 -5.46
CA LEU A 92 -6.45 16.58 -6.38
C LEU A 92 -7.13 15.99 -7.62
N LEU A 93 -8.27 15.31 -7.47
CA LEU A 93 -9.02 14.75 -8.60
C LEU A 93 -9.57 15.85 -9.51
N ALA A 94 -10.18 16.90 -8.94
CA ALA A 94 -10.71 18.02 -9.72
C ALA A 94 -9.60 18.75 -10.49
N ALA A 95 -8.44 18.98 -9.86
CA ALA A 95 -7.30 19.60 -10.51
C ALA A 95 -6.70 18.71 -11.62
N VAL A 96 -6.65 17.39 -11.43
CA VAL A 96 -6.23 16.45 -12.50
C VAL A 96 -7.19 16.53 -13.69
N GLU A 97 -8.49 16.49 -13.44
CA GLU A 97 -9.50 16.56 -14.51
C GLU A 97 -9.42 17.89 -15.26
N GLN A 98 -9.25 19.00 -14.55
CA GLN A 98 -9.12 20.33 -15.14
C GLN A 98 -7.88 20.46 -16.04
N GLN A 99 -6.73 19.88 -15.66
CA GLN A 99 -5.47 20.04 -16.39
C GLN A 99 -5.22 18.97 -17.46
N PHE A 100 -5.73 17.75 -17.26
CA PHE A 100 -5.40 16.60 -18.08
C PHE A 100 -6.62 15.90 -18.70
N GLY A 101 -7.82 16.42 -18.46
CA GLY A 101 -9.08 15.82 -18.88
C GLY A 101 -9.50 14.63 -17.99
N PRO A 102 -10.64 14.01 -18.31
CA PRO A 102 -11.17 12.88 -17.55
C PRO A 102 -10.25 11.67 -17.66
N LEU A 103 -9.81 11.16 -16.52
CA LEU A 103 -8.92 10.00 -16.42
C LEU A 103 -9.53 8.97 -15.45
N ALA A 104 -9.56 7.70 -15.85
CA ALA A 104 -10.06 6.62 -15.01
C ALA A 104 -9.23 6.46 -13.72
N ASP A 105 -9.88 6.16 -12.60
CA ASP A 105 -9.20 5.81 -11.35
C ASP A 105 -8.50 4.45 -11.46
N LYS A 106 -7.35 4.34 -10.80
CA LYS A 106 -6.60 3.09 -10.68
C LYS A 106 -6.54 2.61 -9.25
N SER A 107 -6.69 1.29 -9.08
CA SER A 107 -6.42 0.62 -7.82
C SER A 107 -5.00 0.96 -7.33
N GLY A 108 -4.90 1.40 -6.09
CA GLY A 108 -3.61 1.76 -5.46
C GLY A 108 -3.05 3.15 -5.77
N GLN A 109 -3.71 3.99 -6.59
CA GLN A 109 -3.18 5.32 -6.94
C GLN A 109 -2.84 6.19 -5.72
N TRP A 110 -3.66 6.13 -4.67
CA TRP A 110 -3.43 6.89 -3.44
C TRP A 110 -2.26 6.37 -2.62
N TYR A 111 -1.97 5.07 -2.68
CA TYR A 111 -0.80 4.50 -2.04
C TYR A 111 0.46 5.00 -2.74
N TRP A 112 0.51 4.87 -4.07
CA TRP A 112 1.66 5.24 -4.87
C TRP A 112 1.92 6.74 -4.87
N LEU A 113 0.87 7.58 -4.94
CA LEU A 113 1.00 9.03 -4.77
C LEU A 113 1.61 9.38 -3.41
N ASN A 114 1.12 8.76 -2.33
CA ASN A 114 1.66 9.02 -1.01
C ASN A 114 3.08 8.47 -0.82
N HIS A 115 3.42 7.35 -1.47
CA HIS A 115 4.76 6.78 -1.46
C HIS A 115 5.74 7.73 -2.13
N TRP A 116 5.44 8.17 -3.35
CA TRP A 116 6.24 9.15 -4.09
C TRP A 116 6.41 10.46 -3.31
N ARG A 117 5.32 11.02 -2.77
CA ARG A 117 5.38 12.22 -1.91
C ARG A 117 6.37 12.08 -0.76
N LYS A 118 6.35 10.93 -0.07
CA LYS A 118 7.27 10.64 1.03
C LYS A 118 8.71 10.50 0.56
N GLN A 119 8.95 9.85 -0.57
CA GLN A 119 10.30 9.73 -1.16
C GLN A 119 10.87 11.11 -1.47
N CYS A 120 10.10 11.99 -2.13
CA CYS A 120 10.54 13.35 -2.39
C CYS A 120 10.93 14.10 -1.11
N ILE A 121 10.09 14.04 -0.07
CA ILE A 121 10.37 14.69 1.22
C ILE A 121 11.60 14.07 1.89
N GLY A 122 11.76 12.75 1.84
CA GLY A 122 12.91 12.03 2.40
C GLY A 122 14.23 12.40 1.72
N GLU A 123 14.19 12.68 0.42
CA GLU A 123 15.31 13.17 -0.39
C GLU A 123 15.56 14.69 -0.23
N GLY A 124 14.82 15.37 0.66
CA GLY A 124 14.94 16.82 0.87
C GLY A 124 14.33 17.66 -0.25
N LYS A 125 13.58 17.07 -1.19
CA LYS A 125 12.91 17.81 -2.26
C LYS A 125 11.72 18.58 -1.71
N THR A 126 11.57 19.81 -2.20
CA THR A 126 10.38 20.62 -1.97
C THR A 126 9.40 20.37 -3.11
N ILE A 127 8.16 20.04 -2.77
CA ILE A 127 7.10 19.75 -3.75
C ILE A 127 5.85 20.55 -3.41
N THR A 128 5.07 20.85 -4.45
CA THR A 128 3.80 21.57 -4.40
C THR A 128 2.62 20.60 -4.57
N TYR A 129 1.41 21.11 -4.35
CA TYR A 129 0.19 20.39 -4.73
C TYR A 129 0.05 20.24 -6.25
N GLY A 130 0.60 21.16 -7.04
CA GLY A 130 0.71 21.01 -8.50
C GLY A 130 1.53 19.77 -8.89
N ASP A 131 2.63 19.51 -8.19
CA ASP A 131 3.43 18.31 -8.41
C ASP A 131 2.66 17.03 -8.03
N LEU A 132 1.88 17.06 -6.96
CA LEU A 132 0.98 15.95 -6.60
C LEU A 132 -0.08 15.69 -7.68
N VAL A 133 -0.62 16.74 -8.28
CA VAL A 133 -1.60 16.66 -9.38
C VAL A 133 -0.96 16.04 -10.61
N ALA A 134 0.22 16.53 -11.03
CA ALA A 134 0.97 15.98 -12.16
C ALA A 134 1.34 14.50 -11.95
N HIS A 135 1.80 14.14 -10.73
CA HIS A 135 2.13 12.76 -10.42
C HIS A 135 0.89 11.85 -10.34
N LEU A 136 -0.23 12.33 -9.80
CA LEU A 136 -1.48 11.57 -9.81
C LEU A 136 -1.96 11.32 -11.25
N ALA A 137 -1.86 12.31 -12.13
CA ALA A 137 -2.18 12.15 -13.54
C ALA A 137 -1.27 11.10 -14.22
N SER A 138 0.03 11.10 -13.92
CA SER A 138 0.97 10.10 -14.49
C SER A 138 0.63 8.68 -14.04
N LEU A 139 0.25 8.48 -12.78
CA LEU A 139 -0.24 7.19 -12.28
C LEU A 139 -1.50 6.76 -13.04
N LYS A 140 -2.47 7.67 -13.22
CA LYS A 140 -3.74 7.38 -13.92
C LYS A 140 -3.56 7.14 -15.42
N LYS A 141 -2.54 7.72 -16.04
CA LYS A 141 -2.18 7.49 -17.47
C LYS A 141 -1.37 6.22 -17.71
N LYS A 142 -0.78 5.63 -16.67
CA LYS A 142 0.07 4.43 -16.82
C LYS A 142 -0.70 3.30 -17.52
N PRO A 143 -0.16 2.69 -18.60
CA PRO A 143 -0.79 1.54 -19.24
C PRO A 143 -0.94 0.37 -18.25
N GLY A 144 -2.06 -0.35 -18.35
CA GLY A 144 -2.34 -1.48 -17.48
C GLY A 144 -2.50 -1.11 -16.00
N ARG A 145 -2.22 -2.06 -15.11
CA ARG A 145 -2.37 -1.90 -13.66
C ARG A 145 -1.17 -1.19 -13.03
N LEU A 146 -1.41 -0.49 -11.92
CA LEU A 146 -0.31 -0.02 -11.07
C LEU A 146 0.39 -1.22 -10.40
N PRO A 147 1.67 -1.09 -9.99
CA PRO A 147 2.35 -2.15 -9.28
C PRO A 147 1.59 -2.56 -8.01
N GLN A 148 1.72 -3.83 -7.63
CA GLN A 148 1.14 -4.35 -6.40
C GLN A 148 1.71 -3.62 -5.18
N ILE A 149 0.86 -3.37 -4.19
CA ILE A 149 1.24 -2.67 -2.97
C ILE A 149 1.88 -3.70 -2.04
N PRO A 150 3.17 -3.57 -1.64
CA PRO A 150 3.90 -4.63 -0.96
C PRO A 150 3.21 -5.21 0.30
N SER A 151 2.58 -4.36 1.12
CA SER A 151 1.93 -4.77 2.37
C SER A 151 0.40 -4.96 2.27
N ALA A 152 -0.21 -4.62 1.13
CA ALA A 152 -1.67 -4.63 1.00
C ALA A 152 -2.15 -5.92 0.32
N ARG A 153 -1.84 -7.06 0.95
CA ARG A 153 -2.16 -8.41 0.46
C ARG A 153 -3.63 -8.57 0.03
N MET A 154 -4.57 -8.06 0.84
CA MET A 154 -6.00 -8.04 0.47
C MET A 154 -6.28 -7.26 -0.81
N ASN A 155 -5.70 -6.06 -0.96
CA ASN A 155 -5.94 -5.23 -2.13
C ASN A 155 -5.34 -5.84 -3.39
N ASN A 156 -4.16 -6.45 -3.26
CA ASN A 156 -3.52 -7.19 -4.35
C ASN A 156 -4.37 -8.40 -4.72
N PHE A 157 -4.81 -9.19 -3.74
CA PHE A 157 -5.71 -10.33 -3.94
C PHE A 157 -6.97 -9.94 -4.70
N ILE A 158 -7.70 -8.91 -4.23
CA ILE A 158 -8.95 -8.47 -4.87
C ILE A 158 -8.67 -8.00 -6.30
N SER A 159 -7.58 -7.26 -6.51
CA SER A 159 -7.22 -6.77 -7.85
C SER A 159 -6.86 -7.91 -8.80
N ASP A 160 -6.11 -8.91 -8.31
CA ASP A 160 -5.73 -10.10 -9.08
C ASP A 160 -6.97 -10.95 -9.41
N TYR A 161 -7.82 -11.21 -8.40
CA TYR A 161 -9.07 -11.97 -8.52
C TYR A 161 -9.98 -11.39 -9.61
N LEU A 162 -10.23 -10.07 -9.56
CA LEU A 162 -11.09 -9.39 -10.54
C LEU A 162 -10.48 -9.28 -11.95
N SER A 163 -9.16 -9.47 -12.06
CA SER A 163 -8.46 -9.43 -13.36
C SER A 163 -8.39 -10.79 -14.06
N ASP A 164 -8.70 -11.88 -13.36
CA ASP A 164 -8.69 -13.22 -13.92
C ASP A 164 -9.92 -13.46 -14.80
N SER A 165 -9.70 -14.00 -16.00
CA SER A 165 -10.77 -14.34 -16.94
C SER A 165 -11.75 -15.38 -16.38
N GLU A 166 -11.30 -16.27 -15.49
CA GLU A 166 -12.17 -17.27 -14.85
C GLU A 166 -13.18 -16.66 -13.86
N ASN A 167 -12.92 -15.45 -13.37
CA ASN A 167 -13.83 -14.71 -12.49
C ASN A 167 -14.60 -13.62 -13.24
N GLN A 168 -14.69 -13.68 -14.57
CA GLN A 168 -15.48 -12.72 -15.33
C GLN A 168 -16.93 -12.70 -14.85
N GLY A 169 -17.45 -11.49 -14.60
CA GLY A 169 -18.79 -11.29 -14.04
C GLY A 169 -18.84 -11.28 -12.50
N SER A 170 -17.78 -11.72 -11.81
CA SER A 170 -17.67 -11.61 -10.36
C SER A 170 -17.41 -10.16 -9.95
N GLY A 171 -18.13 -9.71 -8.93
CA GLY A 171 -17.98 -8.38 -8.35
C GLY A 171 -16.98 -8.36 -7.19
N LYS A 172 -16.85 -7.17 -6.61
CA LYS A 172 -16.00 -6.94 -5.43
C LYS A 172 -16.42 -7.78 -4.22
N ASN A 173 -17.71 -8.11 -4.10
CA ASN A 173 -18.23 -8.86 -2.96
C ASN A 173 -17.78 -10.33 -3.01
N GLU A 174 -17.76 -10.92 -4.21
CA GLU A 174 -17.25 -12.26 -4.47
C GLU A 174 -15.76 -12.34 -4.18
N ALA A 175 -14.99 -11.35 -4.66
CA ALA A 175 -13.56 -11.23 -4.35
C ALA A 175 -13.30 -11.11 -2.84
N LEU A 176 -14.16 -10.40 -2.10
CA LEU A 176 -14.05 -10.28 -0.64
C LEU A 176 -14.34 -11.60 0.08
N LYS A 177 -15.36 -12.36 -0.37
CA LYS A 177 -15.66 -13.69 0.19
C LYS A 177 -14.47 -14.63 0.02
N ALA A 178 -13.95 -14.73 -1.20
CA ALA A 178 -12.75 -15.53 -1.51
C ALA A 178 -11.54 -15.11 -0.69
N TRP A 179 -11.35 -13.80 -0.47
CA TRP A 179 -10.30 -13.29 0.41
C TRP A 179 -10.47 -13.76 1.86
N TYR A 180 -11.69 -13.69 2.42
CA TYR A 180 -11.93 -14.12 3.80
C TYR A 180 -11.73 -15.64 3.96
N GLU A 181 -12.10 -16.45 2.98
CA GLU A 181 -11.78 -17.88 2.95
C GLU A 181 -10.26 -18.10 2.98
N LEU A 182 -9.52 -17.45 2.07
CA LEU A 182 -8.06 -17.57 2.02
C LEU A 182 -7.42 -17.10 3.33
N LYS A 183 -7.96 -16.04 3.94
CA LYS A 183 -7.44 -15.43 5.16
C LYS A 183 -7.42 -16.40 6.34
N GLU A 184 -8.43 -17.25 6.46
CA GLU A 184 -8.51 -18.24 7.54
C GLU A 184 -7.65 -19.48 7.32
N SER A 185 -7.27 -19.76 6.07
CA SER A 185 -6.37 -20.88 5.74
C SER A 185 -4.90 -20.63 6.11
N ALA A 186 -4.10 -21.69 6.11
CA ALA A 186 -2.63 -21.61 6.25
C ALA A 186 -1.90 -21.22 4.94
N LEU A 187 -2.61 -21.05 3.83
CA LEU A 187 -2.01 -20.77 2.53
C LEU A 187 -1.41 -19.36 2.46
N PRO A 188 -0.43 -19.14 1.56
CA PRO A 188 0.03 -17.80 1.23
C PRO A 188 -1.12 -16.90 0.82
N LYS A 189 -1.12 -15.65 1.29
CA LYS A 189 -2.23 -14.70 1.14
C LYS A 189 -2.18 -14.00 -0.23
N THR A 190 -2.07 -14.80 -1.29
CA THR A 190 -2.02 -14.40 -2.69
C THR A 190 -3.17 -15.05 -3.48
N TYR A 191 -3.61 -14.40 -4.55
CA TYR A 191 -4.67 -14.96 -5.39
C TYR A 191 -4.25 -16.27 -6.06
N GLN A 192 -2.99 -16.40 -6.48
CA GLN A 192 -2.48 -17.63 -7.09
C GLN A 192 -2.56 -18.83 -6.14
N ALA A 193 -2.24 -18.66 -4.85
CA ALA A 193 -2.34 -19.73 -3.86
C ALA A 193 -3.79 -20.17 -3.66
N TYR A 194 -4.73 -19.21 -3.62
CA TYR A 194 -6.16 -19.50 -3.57
C TYR A 194 -6.62 -20.27 -4.81
N LYS A 195 -6.29 -19.78 -6.01
CA LYS A 195 -6.67 -20.40 -7.28
C LYS A 195 -6.18 -21.84 -7.38
N ASN A 196 -4.93 -22.09 -7.02
CA ASN A 196 -4.36 -23.44 -7.01
C ASN A 196 -5.10 -24.37 -6.03
N ALA A 197 -5.45 -23.88 -4.84
CA ALA A 197 -6.19 -24.66 -3.86
C ALA A 197 -7.61 -25.01 -4.34
N GLN A 198 -8.31 -24.05 -4.96
CA GLN A 198 -9.64 -24.31 -5.56
C GLN A 198 -9.56 -25.34 -6.68
N ALA A 199 -8.54 -25.25 -7.55
CA ALA A 199 -8.34 -26.22 -8.62
C ALA A 199 -8.02 -27.65 -8.12
N LEU A 200 -7.43 -27.79 -6.92
CA LEU A 200 -7.20 -29.10 -6.29
C LEU A 200 -8.47 -29.68 -5.66
N LEU A 201 -9.36 -28.83 -5.12
CA LEU A 201 -10.64 -29.26 -4.55
C LEU A 201 -11.69 -29.64 -5.60
N ALA A 202 -11.54 -29.13 -6.82
CA ALA A 202 -12.43 -29.42 -7.95
C ALA A 202 -12.07 -30.71 -8.71
N LYS A 203 -11.00 -31.41 -8.31
CA LYS A 203 -10.59 -32.72 -8.85
C LYS A 203 -11.06 -33.84 -7.93
#